data_AF-A0A7C1MSD3-F1
#
_entry.id   AF-A0A7C1MSD3-F1
#
_cell.length_a   1.000
_cell.length_b   1.000
_cell.length_c   1.000
_cell.angle_alpha   90.00
_cell.angle_beta   90.00
_cell.angle_gamma   90.00
#
_symmetry.space_group_name_H-M   'P 1'
#
loop_
_entity.id
_entity.type
_entity.pdbx_description
1 polymer ?
#
loop_
_entity_poly.entity_id
_entity_poly.type
_entity_poly.pdbx_seq_one_letter_code
_entity_poly.pdbx_strand_id
1 'polypeptide(L)'
;MQRFRDFAPQEVPLGCASEDWPWCDNILTYDNARLPQALLLSGQWLPDSEMLEMGLRSLDWLKQVQTDEKGRHFVAIGNHGWFPRGGEKARFDQQPIEAAAMVDACIEAFNCTRDEEWITYAYRCLNWYQGENDLGVPLCDYATGGCRDGLEAQGANENQGAESTLCWLMALLAVYNHRSWDRVTPEEEPTRLDVQKVSSE
;
A
#
# COMPACT_ATOMS: atom_id res chain seq x y z
N MET A 1 -41.18 -19.38 12.73
CA MET A 1 -41.72 -18.01 12.67
C MET A 1 -41.15 -17.24 13.85
N GLN A 2 -40.47 -16.11 13.74
CA GLN A 2 -40.17 -15.23 12.60
C GLN A 2 -39.40 -14.09 13.27
N ARG A 3 -38.10 -13.92 13.01
CA ARG A 3 -37.30 -12.69 13.25
C ARG A 3 -35.81 -13.03 13.18
N PHE A 4 -35.34 -13.47 12.01
CA PHE A 4 -33.94 -13.39 11.54
C PHE A 4 -33.89 -13.71 10.04
N ARG A 5 -34.93 -13.32 9.28
CA ARG A 5 -35.02 -13.59 7.83
C ARG A 5 -35.31 -12.36 6.98
N ASP A 6 -35.33 -11.17 7.56
CA ASP A 6 -35.68 -9.95 6.82
C ASP A 6 -34.53 -8.93 6.80
N PHE A 7 -33.29 -9.41 6.68
CA PHE A 7 -32.30 -8.70 5.88
C PHE A 7 -32.31 -9.35 4.50
N ALA A 8 -33.38 -9.09 3.75
CA ALA A 8 -33.24 -9.10 2.30
C ALA A 8 -32.13 -8.09 1.98
N PRO A 9 -31.18 -8.41 1.09
CA PRO A 9 -30.26 -7.42 0.61
C PRO A 9 -31.13 -6.33 -0.02
N GLN A 10 -31.23 -5.17 0.65
CA GLN A 10 -31.44 -3.95 -0.12
C GLN A 10 -30.32 -3.98 -1.14
N GLU A 11 -30.68 -3.99 -2.41
CA GLU A 11 -29.78 -4.02 -3.55
C GLU A 11 -28.63 -3.05 -3.26
N VAL A 12 -27.51 -3.59 -2.78
CA VAL A 12 -26.24 -2.88 -2.77
C VAL A 12 -26.03 -2.61 -4.25
N PRO A 13 -25.99 -1.35 -4.70
CA PRO A 13 -25.83 -1.07 -6.12
C PRO A 13 -24.63 -1.89 -6.60
N LEU A 14 -24.87 -2.75 -7.58
CA LEU A 14 -23.83 -3.47 -8.31
C LEU A 14 -22.71 -2.47 -8.58
N GLY A 15 -21.51 -2.81 -8.10
CA GLY A 15 -20.54 -1.85 -7.58
C GLY A 15 -20.16 -0.68 -8.50
N CYS A 16 -19.59 0.37 -7.90
CA CYS A 16 -19.10 1.54 -8.62
C CYS A 16 -17.99 1.23 -9.64
N ALA A 17 -17.44 0.02 -9.59
CA ALA A 17 -16.31 -0.41 -10.40
C ALA A 17 -16.70 -0.61 -11.87
N SER A 18 -15.88 -0.08 -12.77
CA SER A 18 -15.97 -0.27 -14.22
C SER A 18 -14.57 -0.42 -14.82
N GLU A 19 -14.47 -0.58 -16.14
CA GLU A 19 -13.18 -0.71 -16.84
C GLU A 19 -12.25 0.50 -16.61
N ASP A 20 -12.80 1.71 -16.71
CA ASP A 20 -12.11 3.00 -16.51
C ASP A 20 -11.91 3.39 -15.03
N TRP A 21 -12.62 2.73 -14.12
CA TRP A 21 -12.65 3.05 -12.69
C TRP A 21 -12.75 1.76 -11.87
N PRO A 22 -11.67 0.99 -11.71
CA PRO A 22 -11.66 -0.28 -10.99
C PRO A 22 -11.63 -0.08 -9.46
N TRP A 23 -12.46 0.83 -8.95
CA TRP A 23 -12.57 1.19 -7.54
C TRP A 23 -13.99 0.98 -7.03
N CYS A 24 -14.13 0.58 -5.76
CA CYS A 24 -15.42 0.19 -5.19
C CYS A 24 -16.36 1.36 -4.85
N ASP A 25 -15.83 2.59 -4.85
CA ASP A 25 -16.57 3.82 -4.54
C ASP A 25 -16.42 4.84 -5.68
N ASN A 26 -17.27 5.88 -5.73
CA ASN A 26 -17.17 6.97 -6.71
C ASN A 26 -16.16 8.06 -6.32
N ILE A 27 -15.37 7.84 -5.27
CA ILE A 27 -14.38 8.79 -4.78
C ILE A 27 -13.20 8.04 -4.15
N LEU A 28 -12.00 8.53 -4.41
CA LEU A 28 -10.80 8.16 -3.65
C LEU A 28 -10.59 9.20 -2.55
N THR A 29 -10.38 8.75 -1.33
CA THR A 29 -10.22 9.61 -0.15
C THR A 29 -8.84 9.43 0.47
N TYR A 30 -8.76 8.89 1.69
CA TYR A 30 -7.52 8.58 2.40
C TYR A 30 -7.41 7.07 2.67
N ASP A 31 -6.20 6.68 3.05
CA ASP A 31 -5.70 5.34 3.30
C ASP A 31 -6.06 4.35 2.17
N ASN A 32 -6.13 4.86 0.93
CA ASN A 32 -6.79 4.15 -0.18
C ASN A 32 -6.14 2.78 -0.40
N ALA A 33 -4.80 2.70 -0.37
CA ALA A 33 -4.08 1.46 -0.63
C ALA A 33 -4.36 0.32 0.37
N ARG A 34 -5.00 0.57 1.53
CA ARG A 34 -5.39 -0.50 2.46
C ARG A 34 -6.46 -1.42 1.90
N LEU A 35 -7.37 -0.92 1.08
CA LEU A 35 -8.38 -1.76 0.45
C LEU A 35 -7.75 -2.82 -0.46
N PRO A 36 -6.96 -2.47 -1.49
CA PRO A 36 -6.29 -3.48 -2.30
C PRO A 36 -5.34 -4.34 -1.47
N GLN A 37 -4.60 -3.80 -0.49
CA GLN A 37 -3.77 -4.62 0.39
C GLN A 37 -4.59 -5.71 1.11
N ALA A 38 -5.75 -5.35 1.67
CA ALA A 38 -6.62 -6.30 2.35
C ALA A 38 -7.15 -7.39 1.42
N LEU A 39 -7.47 -7.03 0.17
CA LEU A 39 -7.89 -7.98 -0.87
C LEU A 39 -6.76 -8.95 -1.25
N LEU A 40 -5.53 -8.45 -1.41
CA LEU A 40 -4.37 -9.28 -1.72
C LEU A 40 -4.09 -10.30 -0.60
N LEU A 41 -4.02 -9.83 0.65
CA LEU A 41 -3.84 -10.70 1.81
C LEU A 41 -4.96 -11.73 1.90
N SER A 42 -6.22 -11.28 1.87
CA SER A 42 -7.36 -12.17 2.02
C SER A 42 -7.45 -13.19 0.88
N GLY A 43 -7.17 -12.78 -0.36
CA GLY A 43 -7.15 -13.65 -1.53
C GLY A 43 -6.08 -14.74 -1.43
N GLN A 44 -4.90 -14.43 -0.89
CA GLN A 44 -3.87 -15.44 -0.62
C GLN A 44 -4.29 -16.45 0.46
N TRP A 45 -4.85 -15.96 1.58
CA TRP A 45 -5.20 -16.81 2.73
C TRP A 45 -6.48 -17.63 2.52
N LEU A 46 -7.42 -17.16 1.69
CA LEU A 46 -8.68 -17.83 1.35
C LEU A 46 -8.65 -18.57 -0.01
N PRO A 47 -7.45 -18.84 -0.55
CA PRO A 47 -7.17 -19.08 -1.97
C PRO A 47 -8.24 -18.60 -2.97
N ASP A 48 -8.62 -17.32 -2.89
CA ASP A 48 -9.62 -16.71 -3.76
C ASP A 48 -8.92 -15.89 -4.86
N SER A 49 -8.87 -16.45 -6.07
CA SER A 49 -8.22 -15.83 -7.21
C SER A 49 -8.92 -14.57 -7.70
N GLU A 50 -10.25 -14.48 -7.55
CA GLU A 50 -11.02 -13.32 -7.98
C GLU A 50 -10.74 -12.13 -7.05
N MET A 51 -10.64 -12.40 -5.75
CA MET A 51 -10.23 -11.41 -4.76
C MET A 51 -8.80 -10.91 -4.98
N LEU A 52 -7.89 -11.82 -5.29
CA LEU A 52 -6.50 -11.49 -5.62
C LEU A 52 -6.41 -10.61 -6.88
N GLU A 53 -7.11 -10.99 -7.95
CA GLU A 53 -7.16 -10.23 -9.20
C GLU A 53 -7.75 -8.83 -8.99
N MET A 54 -8.83 -8.73 -8.20
CA MET A 54 -9.42 -7.43 -7.85
C MET A 54 -8.45 -6.56 -7.07
N GLY A 55 -7.74 -7.12 -6.08
CA GLY A 55 -6.71 -6.41 -5.32
C GLY A 55 -5.58 -5.87 -6.21
N LEU A 56 -5.05 -6.71 -7.10
CA LEU A 56 -3.97 -6.32 -8.04
C LEU A 56 -4.45 -5.25 -9.02
N ARG A 57 -5.64 -5.43 -9.60
CA ARG A 57 -6.21 -4.49 -10.57
C ARG A 57 -6.48 -3.12 -9.94
N SER A 58 -7.06 -3.09 -8.74
CA SER A 58 -7.31 -1.83 -8.03
C SER A 58 -6.01 -1.15 -7.59
N LEU A 59 -5.00 -1.91 -7.14
CA LEU A 59 -3.71 -1.35 -6.76
C LEU A 59 -2.94 -0.79 -7.95
N ASP A 60 -2.89 -1.50 -9.07
CA ASP A 60 -2.19 -1.04 -10.27
C ASP A 60 -2.80 0.25 -10.82
N TRP A 61 -4.13 0.32 -10.84
CA TRP A 61 -4.81 1.55 -11.20
C TRP A 61 -4.55 2.68 -10.20
N LEU A 62 -4.59 2.42 -8.90
CA LEU A 62 -4.28 3.43 -7.87
C LEU A 62 -2.84 3.94 -7.98
N LYS A 63 -1.88 3.05 -8.26
CA LYS A 63 -0.47 3.37 -8.57
C LYS A 63 -0.40 4.38 -9.73
N GLN A 64 -1.11 4.12 -10.83
CA GLN A 64 -1.15 5.04 -11.97
C GLN A 64 -1.77 6.39 -11.60
N VAL A 65 -2.89 6.37 -10.87
CA VAL A 65 -3.57 7.59 -10.38
C VAL A 65 -2.65 8.41 -9.47
N GLN A 66 -1.84 7.76 -8.62
CA GLN A 66 -0.96 8.39 -7.64
C GLN A 66 0.50 8.54 -8.12
N THR A 67 0.75 8.51 -9.44
CA THR A 67 2.04 8.89 -10.02
C THR A 67 1.92 10.25 -10.70
N ASP A 68 2.99 11.06 -10.69
CA ASP A 68 2.99 12.30 -11.49
C ASP A 68 2.92 11.99 -13.00
N GLU A 69 2.50 12.98 -13.79
CA GLU A 69 2.31 12.83 -15.25
C GLU A 69 3.58 12.40 -16.00
N LYS A 70 4.75 12.63 -15.40
CA LYS A 70 6.05 12.26 -15.98
C LYS A 70 6.59 10.92 -15.47
N GLY A 71 5.88 10.23 -14.57
CA GLY A 71 6.30 8.92 -14.06
C GLY A 71 7.48 8.94 -13.07
N ARG A 72 7.82 10.11 -12.52
CA ARG A 72 9.00 10.38 -11.71
C ARG A 72 8.78 10.14 -10.21
N HIS A 73 7.66 10.60 -9.66
CA HIS A 73 7.43 10.56 -8.21
C HIS A 73 6.00 10.20 -7.83
N PHE A 74 5.84 9.78 -6.57
CA PHE A 74 4.55 9.48 -5.96
C PHE A 74 3.81 10.78 -5.62
N VAL A 75 2.51 10.81 -5.90
CA VAL A 75 1.61 11.94 -5.69
C VAL A 75 0.37 11.42 -5.00
N ALA A 76 0.34 11.56 -3.68
CA ALA A 76 -0.84 11.19 -2.91
C ALA A 76 -2.06 12.03 -3.31
N ILE A 77 -3.25 11.53 -3.00
CA ILE A 77 -4.48 12.30 -3.22
C ILE A 77 -4.63 13.28 -2.06
N GLY A 78 -4.81 14.56 -2.41
CA GLY A 78 -5.00 15.62 -1.44
C GLY A 78 -6.29 15.47 -0.65
N ASN A 79 -6.25 15.71 0.65
CA ASN A 79 -7.45 15.63 1.49
C ASN A 79 -8.39 16.83 1.35
N HIS A 80 -7.90 17.93 0.79
CA HIS A 80 -8.71 19.09 0.47
C HIS A 80 -9.31 18.99 -0.94
N GLY A 81 -10.32 18.14 -1.07
CA GLY A 81 -11.10 17.97 -2.30
C GLY A 81 -11.15 16.54 -2.83
N TRP A 82 -10.26 15.67 -2.35
CA TRP A 82 -10.23 14.24 -2.71
C TRP A 82 -10.15 14.02 -4.22
N PHE A 83 -10.46 12.81 -4.70
CA PHE A 83 -10.59 12.56 -6.13
C PHE A 83 -11.93 11.88 -6.47
N PRO A 84 -12.97 12.66 -6.77
CA PRO A 84 -14.25 12.12 -7.23
C PRO A 84 -14.16 11.63 -8.68
N ARG A 85 -14.89 10.57 -9.00
CA ARG A 85 -15.00 10.01 -10.34
C ARG A 85 -15.50 11.08 -11.32
N GLY A 86 -14.75 11.28 -12.41
CA GLY A 86 -15.06 12.29 -13.42
C GLY A 86 -14.80 13.75 -12.99
N GLY A 87 -14.20 13.96 -11.82
CA GLY A 87 -13.76 15.27 -11.34
C GLY A 87 -12.24 15.42 -11.35
N GLU A 88 -11.77 16.46 -10.67
CA GLU A 88 -10.33 16.74 -10.54
C GLU A 88 -9.76 16.12 -9.28
N LYS A 89 -8.55 15.57 -9.39
CA LYS A 89 -7.79 15.05 -8.25
C LYS A 89 -7.18 16.22 -7.46
N ALA A 90 -7.54 16.35 -6.20
CA ALA A 90 -6.89 17.29 -5.28
C ALA A 90 -5.38 17.00 -5.21
N ARG A 91 -4.57 18.05 -5.45
CA ARG A 91 -3.11 17.90 -5.59
C ARG A 91 -2.35 18.05 -4.28
N PHE A 92 -2.85 18.84 -3.33
CA PHE A 92 -2.15 19.19 -2.10
C PHE A 92 -2.95 18.79 -0.87
N ASP A 93 -2.33 18.94 0.30
CA ASP A 93 -2.74 18.32 1.55
C ASP A 93 -2.60 16.79 1.45
N GLN A 94 -1.49 16.36 0.82
CA GLN A 94 -1.05 14.98 0.74
C GLN A 94 -0.57 14.52 2.12
N GLN A 95 -0.99 13.33 2.55
CA GLN A 95 -0.73 12.86 3.91
C GLN A 95 0.26 11.68 3.95
N PRO A 96 1.13 11.60 4.98
CA PRO A 96 2.02 10.46 5.24
C PRO A 96 1.34 9.09 5.18
N ILE A 97 0.12 8.98 5.71
CA ILE A 97 -0.62 7.70 5.75
C ILE A 97 -0.81 7.08 4.36
N GLU A 98 -1.02 7.89 3.32
CA GLU A 98 -1.13 7.42 1.94
C GLU A 98 0.14 6.71 1.48
N ALA A 99 1.30 7.33 1.73
CA ALA A 99 2.59 6.80 1.33
C ALA A 99 2.91 5.51 2.09
N ALA A 100 2.61 5.45 3.39
CA ALA A 100 2.79 4.24 4.20
C ALA A 100 1.90 3.09 3.72
N ALA A 101 0.62 3.37 3.44
CA ALA A 101 -0.32 2.39 2.91
C ALA A 101 0.11 1.84 1.55
N MET A 102 0.58 2.72 0.67
CA MET A 102 1.04 2.31 -0.66
C MET A 102 2.31 1.45 -0.58
N VAL A 103 3.25 1.77 0.33
CA VAL A 103 4.42 0.92 0.59
C VAL A 103 4.01 -0.50 0.98
N ASP A 104 3.12 -0.62 1.97
CA ASP A 104 2.68 -1.93 2.47
C ASP A 104 1.91 -2.71 1.38
N ALA A 105 1.02 -2.05 0.65
CA ALA A 105 0.26 -2.67 -0.43
C ALA A 105 1.16 -3.15 -1.59
N CYS A 106 2.18 -2.37 -1.95
CA CYS A 106 3.15 -2.77 -2.97
C CYS A 106 3.99 -3.98 -2.53
N ILE A 107 4.46 -4.00 -1.28
CA ILE A 107 5.19 -5.16 -0.75
C ILE A 107 4.30 -6.41 -0.78
N GLU A 108 3.01 -6.26 -0.43
CA GLU A 108 2.06 -7.37 -0.51
C GLU A 108 1.83 -7.84 -1.95
N ALA A 109 1.68 -6.91 -2.91
CA ALA A 109 1.56 -7.25 -4.32
C ALA A 109 2.79 -7.97 -4.85
N PHE A 110 3.99 -7.56 -4.42
CA PHE A 110 5.22 -8.31 -4.70
C PHE A 110 5.19 -9.72 -4.11
N ASN A 111 4.74 -9.90 -2.86
CA ASN A 111 4.63 -11.23 -2.25
C ASN A 111 3.69 -12.15 -3.05
N CYS A 112 2.62 -11.59 -3.62
CA CYS A 112 1.67 -12.28 -4.49
C CYS A 112 2.25 -12.64 -5.87
N THR A 113 2.96 -11.70 -6.50
CA THR A 113 3.25 -11.74 -7.96
C THR A 113 4.71 -11.97 -8.29
N ARG A 114 5.62 -11.62 -7.37
CA ARG A 114 7.07 -11.51 -7.58
C ARG A 114 7.49 -10.51 -8.67
N ASP A 115 6.61 -9.56 -8.99
CA ASP A 115 6.93 -8.47 -9.91
C ASP A 115 7.67 -7.33 -9.17
N GLU A 116 8.94 -7.16 -9.50
CA GLU A 116 9.85 -6.16 -8.92
C GLU A 116 9.40 -4.70 -9.17
N GLU A 117 8.48 -4.47 -10.11
CA GLU A 117 7.91 -3.14 -10.32
C GLU A 117 7.20 -2.64 -9.04
N TRP A 118 6.56 -3.54 -8.29
CA TRP A 118 5.90 -3.18 -7.02
C TRP A 118 6.91 -2.70 -5.99
N ILE A 119 8.04 -3.38 -5.87
CA ILE A 119 9.11 -2.97 -4.94
C ILE A 119 9.70 -1.64 -5.38
N THR A 120 9.92 -1.45 -6.67
CA THR A 120 10.37 -0.17 -7.24
C THR A 120 9.41 0.97 -6.87
N TYR A 121 8.10 0.72 -6.96
CA TYR A 121 7.09 1.71 -6.59
C TYR A 121 7.00 1.95 -5.07
N ALA A 122 7.22 0.92 -4.25
CA ALA A 122 7.32 1.07 -2.79
C ALA A 122 8.46 2.03 -2.41
N TYR A 123 9.63 1.93 -3.05
CA TYR A 123 10.72 2.90 -2.84
C TYR A 123 10.33 4.31 -3.26
N ARG A 124 9.63 4.47 -4.39
CA ARG A 124 9.15 5.77 -4.84
C ARG A 124 8.22 6.41 -3.79
N CYS A 125 7.34 5.62 -3.18
CA CYS A 125 6.46 6.07 -2.10
C CYS A 125 7.25 6.42 -0.83
N LEU A 126 8.27 5.62 -0.48
CA LEU A 126 9.16 5.94 0.65
C LEU A 126 9.97 7.22 0.41
N ASN A 127 10.39 7.49 -0.83
CA ASN A 127 11.16 8.68 -1.16
C ASN A 127 10.33 9.98 -1.12
N TRP A 128 8.99 9.89 -1.18
CA TRP A 128 8.11 11.04 -0.97
C TRP A 128 8.40 11.75 0.36
N TYR A 129 8.67 10.98 1.42
CA TYR A 129 9.05 11.51 2.74
C TYR A 129 10.37 12.30 2.70
N GLN A 130 11.28 11.97 1.78
CA GLN A 130 12.60 12.57 1.66
C GLN A 130 12.63 13.77 0.69
N GLY A 131 11.50 14.09 0.05
CA GLY A 131 11.39 15.22 -0.89
C GLY A 131 11.26 14.82 -2.34
N GLU A 132 11.17 13.53 -2.70
CA GLU A 132 10.74 13.13 -4.05
C GLU A 132 9.22 13.27 -4.16
N ASN A 133 8.76 14.53 -4.12
CA ASN A 133 7.37 14.94 -4.14
C ASN A 133 7.20 16.24 -4.95
N ASP A 134 5.97 16.76 -5.00
CA ASP A 134 5.63 17.90 -5.86
C ASP A 134 6.41 19.19 -5.59
N LEU A 135 6.88 19.39 -4.37
CA LEU A 135 7.58 20.61 -3.98
C LEU A 135 9.09 20.40 -3.77
N GLY A 136 9.58 19.16 -3.84
CA GLY A 136 10.99 18.89 -3.58
C GLY A 136 11.39 19.06 -2.11
N VAL A 137 10.42 19.00 -1.17
CA VAL A 137 10.64 19.31 0.25
C VAL A 137 10.53 18.06 1.12
N PRO A 138 11.48 17.81 2.04
CA PRO A 138 11.41 16.65 2.92
C PRO A 138 10.28 16.82 3.97
N LEU A 139 9.56 15.73 4.22
CA LEU A 139 8.62 15.63 5.33
C LEU A 139 9.24 14.95 6.55
N CYS A 140 10.15 13.99 6.36
CA CYS A 140 10.89 13.41 7.48
C CYS A 140 12.01 14.36 7.95
N ASP A 141 12.17 14.46 9.28
CA ASP A 141 13.21 15.24 9.93
C ASP A 141 14.16 14.30 10.68
N TYR A 142 15.36 14.12 10.15
CA TYR A 142 16.38 13.25 10.75
C TYR A 142 16.98 13.81 12.05
N ALA A 143 16.86 15.12 12.30
CA ALA A 143 17.38 15.74 13.51
C ALA A 143 16.42 15.51 14.69
N THR A 144 15.10 15.56 14.45
CA THR A 144 14.09 15.33 15.49
C THR A 144 13.61 13.87 15.54
N GLY A 145 13.75 13.13 14.44
CA GLY A 145 13.13 11.81 14.26
C GLY A 145 11.62 11.89 13.97
N GLY A 146 11.08 13.07 13.72
CA GLY A 146 9.66 13.29 13.42
C GLY A 146 9.37 13.28 11.92
N CYS A 147 8.08 13.22 11.58
CA CYS A 147 7.60 13.43 10.22
C CYS A 147 6.54 14.53 10.23
N ARG A 148 6.62 15.42 9.25
CA ARG A 148 5.62 16.46 9.00
C ARG A 148 4.28 15.86 8.57
N ASP A 149 3.19 16.51 8.98
CA ASP A 149 1.83 15.97 8.85
C ASP A 149 1.27 15.98 7.42
N GLY A 150 1.88 16.73 6.51
CA GLY A 150 1.46 16.72 5.12
C GLY A 150 2.22 17.68 4.21
N LEU A 151 1.94 17.57 2.93
CA LEU A 151 2.45 18.44 1.88
C LEU A 151 1.33 19.34 1.38
N GLU A 152 1.36 20.59 1.81
CA GLU A 152 0.41 21.65 1.44
C GLU A 152 0.94 22.43 0.22
N ALA A 153 0.10 23.25 -0.42
CA ALA A 153 0.50 24.01 -1.61
C ALA A 153 1.67 24.98 -1.36
N GLN A 154 1.76 25.49 -0.13
CA GLN A 154 2.78 26.42 0.34
C GLN A 154 4.07 25.75 0.85
N GLY A 155 4.08 24.43 1.03
CA GLY A 155 5.20 23.71 1.63
C GLY A 155 4.74 22.57 2.53
N ALA A 156 5.68 22.02 3.30
CA ALA A 156 5.34 20.98 4.26
C ALA A 156 4.68 21.59 5.51
N ASN A 157 3.68 20.90 6.04
CA ASN A 157 3.05 21.27 7.30
C ASN A 157 4.05 21.05 8.45
N GLU A 158 4.40 22.11 9.19
CA GLU A 158 5.45 22.01 10.22
C GLU A 158 5.04 21.20 11.46
N ASN A 159 3.78 20.82 11.60
CA ASN A 159 3.36 19.91 12.67
C ASN A 159 3.99 18.53 12.46
N GLN A 160 4.51 17.96 13.54
CA GLN A 160 5.10 16.61 13.57
C GLN A 160 4.30 15.72 14.52
N GLY A 161 3.10 15.32 14.08
CA GLY A 161 2.20 14.46 14.83
C GLY A 161 2.75 13.04 15.05
N ALA A 162 2.11 12.32 15.99
CA ALA A 162 2.45 10.92 16.24
C ALA A 162 2.11 10.03 15.03
N GLU A 163 0.98 10.28 14.37
CA GLU A 163 0.51 9.49 13.22
C GLU A 163 1.50 9.56 12.05
N SER A 164 1.87 10.78 11.62
CA SER A 164 2.81 11.01 10.53
C SER A 164 4.18 10.39 10.82
N THR A 165 4.67 10.56 12.04
CA THR A 165 5.92 9.95 12.50
C THR A 165 5.86 8.42 12.44
N LEU A 166 4.77 7.81 12.92
CA LEU A 166 4.57 6.36 12.84
C LEU A 166 4.46 5.89 11.39
N CYS A 167 3.74 6.60 10.53
CA CYS A 167 3.61 6.26 9.10
C CYS A 167 4.97 6.19 8.42
N TRP A 168 5.81 7.21 8.61
CA TRP A 168 7.16 7.23 8.06
C TRP A 168 8.03 6.08 8.58
N LEU A 169 8.05 5.86 9.91
CA LEU A 169 8.85 4.81 10.52
C LEU A 169 8.39 3.41 10.10
N MET A 170 7.07 3.19 9.99
CA MET A 170 6.50 1.93 9.51
C MET A 170 6.87 1.68 8.05
N ALA A 171 6.74 2.68 7.17
CA ALA A 171 7.13 2.57 5.77
C ALA A 171 8.63 2.25 5.62
N LEU A 172 9.48 2.93 6.41
CA LEU A 172 10.92 2.68 6.43
C LEU A 172 11.24 1.25 6.88
N LEU A 173 10.59 0.77 7.96
CA LEU A 173 10.78 -0.58 8.48
C LEU A 173 10.26 -1.65 7.52
N ALA A 174 9.12 -1.42 6.86
CA ALA A 174 8.56 -2.36 5.88
C ALA A 174 9.54 -2.59 4.72
N VAL A 175 10.06 -1.51 4.15
CA VAL A 175 11.06 -1.56 3.08
C VAL A 175 12.39 -2.17 3.55
N TYR A 176 12.84 -1.82 4.76
CA TYR A 176 14.06 -2.40 5.35
C TYR A 176 13.94 -3.91 5.56
N ASN A 177 12.81 -4.37 6.12
CA ASN A 177 12.56 -5.78 6.39
C ASN A 177 12.47 -6.59 5.09
N HIS A 178 11.83 -6.05 4.05
CA HIS A 178 11.78 -6.67 2.74
C HIS A 178 13.21 -6.90 2.17
N ARG A 179 14.10 -5.89 2.23
CA ARG A 179 15.52 -6.07 1.82
C ARG A 179 16.25 -7.13 2.64
N SER A 180 15.95 -7.22 3.93
CA SER A 180 16.60 -8.19 4.80
C SER A 180 16.17 -9.63 4.50
N TRP A 181 14.93 -9.83 4.06
CA TRP A 181 14.41 -11.13 3.64
C TRP A 181 15.14 -11.66 2.40
N ASP A 182 15.45 -10.80 1.43
CA ASP A 182 16.22 -11.19 0.23
C ASP A 182 17.67 -11.61 0.56
N ARG A 183 18.19 -11.17 1.71
CA ARG A 183 19.54 -11.53 2.19
C ARG A 183 19.55 -12.79 3.05
N VAL A 184 18.39 -13.25 3.51
CA VAL A 184 18.21 -14.44 4.36
C VAL A 184 17.33 -15.45 3.62
N THR A 185 17.79 -15.91 2.44
CA THR A 185 17.35 -17.21 1.94
C THR A 185 18.07 -18.30 2.74
N PRO A 186 17.40 -19.38 3.18
CA PRO A 186 18.06 -20.42 3.97
C PRO A 186 19.06 -21.17 3.10
N GLU A 187 20.34 -21.07 3.44
CA GLU A 187 21.31 -22.11 3.08
C GLU A 187 20.93 -23.39 3.85
N GLU A 188 20.58 -24.41 3.08
CA GLU A 188 20.54 -25.84 3.41
C GLU A 188 19.50 -26.31 4.44
N GLU A 189 18.53 -27.11 3.97
CA GLU A 189 17.83 -28.07 4.84
C GLU A 189 18.87 -28.96 5.55
N PRO A 190 18.81 -29.13 6.88
CA PRO A 190 19.71 -30.05 7.55
C PRO A 190 19.45 -31.46 7.02
N THR A 191 20.49 -32.06 6.46
CA THR A 191 20.50 -33.40 5.91
C THR A 191 19.87 -34.35 6.93
N ARG A 192 18.78 -35.02 6.54
CA ARG A 192 18.20 -36.12 7.32
C ARG A 192 19.32 -37.13 7.58
N LEU A 193 19.70 -37.29 8.84
CA LEU A 193 20.58 -38.37 9.27
C LEU A 193 19.88 -39.69 8.96
N ASP A 194 20.46 -40.46 8.02
CA ASP A 194 20.08 -41.84 7.75
C ASP A 194 20.36 -42.68 8.99
N VAL A 195 19.31 -42.95 9.77
CA VAL A 195 19.35 -43.98 10.80
C VAL A 195 19.13 -45.33 10.12
N GLN A 196 20.18 -45.85 9.47
CA GLN A 196 20.28 -47.27 9.16
C GLN A 196 21.64 -47.84 9.55
N LYS A 197 21.57 -48.82 10.46
CA LYS A 197 22.55 -49.83 10.89
C LYS A 197 23.19 -49.60 12.25
N VAL A 198 22.53 -50.15 13.26
CA VAL A 198 23.20 -51.12 14.14
C VAL A 198 22.25 -52.30 14.32
N SER A 199 22.38 -53.28 13.42
CA SER A 199 22.03 -54.67 13.74
C SER A 199 23.31 -55.38 14.16
N SER A 200 23.21 -56.13 15.25
CA SER A 200 23.99 -57.32 15.62
C SER A 200 25.51 -57.19 15.68
N GLU A 201 26.06 -57.19 16.89
CA GLU A 201 26.84 -58.30 17.47
C GLU A 201 26.95 -58.16 19.00
#